data_AF-A0A2S2QRK6-F1
#
_entry.id   AF-A0A2S2QRK6-F1
#
_cell.length_a   1.000
_cell.length_b   1.000
_cell.length_c   1.000
_cell.angle_alpha   90.00
_cell.angle_beta   90.00
_cell.angle_gamma   90.00
#
_symmetry.space_group_name_H-M   'P 1'
#
loop_
_entity.id
_entity.type
_entity.pdbx_description
1 polymer ?
#
loop_
_entity_poly.entity_id
_entity_poly.type
_entity_poly.pdbx_seq_one_letter_code
_entity_poly.pdbx_strand_id
1 'polypeptide(L)'
;MKYVTKKYARRQMRWINNRFLKSGDKQAVSVYRLDCTDLADWQRLTDQAVDLAKVVLGRKPRTESTLKPMEITEQKNVALPVYGDYYCNDCSRLFSNDIQYNIHLTSKKHARVMKKRKRKLQDITLNCDSDDEDKSKTHKSNS
;
A
#
# COMPACT_ATOMS: atom_id res chain seq x y z
N MET A 1 -9.37 -22.22 2.28
CA MET A 1 -8.54 -22.25 1.05
C MET A 1 -8.96 -21.20 0.00
N LYS A 2 -10.26 -21.10 -0.39
CA LYS A 2 -10.76 -20.16 -1.42
C LYS A 2 -10.27 -18.70 -1.30
N TYR A 3 -10.25 -18.15 -0.08
CA TYR A 3 -9.75 -16.79 0.17
C TYR A 3 -8.26 -16.63 -0.17
N VAL A 4 -7.44 -17.62 0.21
CA VAL A 4 -5.99 -17.62 -0.05
C VAL A 4 -5.73 -17.67 -1.55
N THR A 5 -6.45 -18.53 -2.28
CA THR A 5 -6.39 -18.62 -3.75
C THR A 5 -6.73 -17.28 -4.40
N LYS A 6 -7.82 -16.61 -3.96
CA LYS A 6 -8.19 -15.28 -4.47
C LYS A 6 -7.13 -14.22 -4.19
N LYS A 7 -6.54 -14.23 -2.99
CA LYS A 7 -5.45 -13.32 -2.61
C LYS A 7 -4.19 -13.58 -3.45
N TYR A 8 -3.91 -14.84 -3.75
CA TYR A 8 -2.80 -15.26 -4.60
C TYR A 8 -2.97 -14.77 -6.04
N ALA A 9 -4.13 -15.04 -6.67
CA ALA A 9 -4.44 -14.53 -8.01
C ALA A 9 -4.30 -13.00 -8.11
N ARG A 10 -4.85 -12.26 -7.12
CA ARG A 10 -4.69 -10.80 -7.03
C ARG A 10 -3.23 -10.35 -6.84
N ARG A 11 -2.41 -11.16 -6.18
CA ARG A 11 -0.97 -10.87 -6.02
C ARG A 11 -0.22 -11.09 -7.32
N GLN A 12 -0.54 -12.15 -8.07
CA GLN A 12 0.03 -12.39 -9.40
C GLN A 12 -0.27 -11.24 -10.35
N MET A 13 -1.53 -10.80 -10.47
CA MET A 13 -1.88 -9.67 -11.33
C MET A 13 -1.13 -8.39 -10.96
N ARG A 14 -1.03 -8.06 -9.66
CA ARG A 14 -0.25 -6.90 -9.20
C ARG A 14 1.24 -7.04 -9.52
N TRP A 15 1.80 -8.25 -9.39
CA TRP A 15 3.20 -8.50 -9.70
C TRP A 15 3.47 -8.35 -11.20
N ILE A 16 2.63 -8.93 -12.06
CA ILE A 16 2.73 -8.80 -13.52
C ILE A 16 2.69 -7.33 -13.93
N ASN A 17 1.70 -6.58 -13.44
CA ASN A 17 1.56 -5.15 -13.77
C ASN A 17 2.76 -4.33 -13.28
N ASN A 18 3.19 -4.53 -12.03
CA ASN A 18 4.30 -3.76 -11.47
C ASN A 18 5.67 -4.16 -12.06
N ARG A 19 5.81 -5.38 -12.59
CA ARG A 19 7.06 -5.90 -13.14
C ARG A 19 7.23 -5.55 -14.61
N PHE A 20 6.15 -5.62 -15.40
CA PHE A 20 6.21 -5.48 -16.86
C PHE A 20 5.55 -4.22 -17.40
N LEU A 21 4.53 -3.67 -16.72
CA LEU A 21 3.71 -2.56 -17.22
C LEU A 21 3.95 -1.23 -16.49
N LYS A 22 4.96 -1.17 -15.61
CA LYS A 22 5.32 0.02 -14.85
C LYS A 22 6.65 0.59 -15.38
N SER A 23 6.65 1.86 -15.77
CA SER A 23 7.85 2.57 -16.20
C SER A 23 8.83 2.74 -15.04
N GLY A 24 10.03 2.15 -15.13
CA GLY A 24 11.05 2.25 -14.08
C GLY A 24 12.12 1.16 -14.13
N ASP A 25 12.85 1.07 -15.24
CA ASP A 25 14.19 0.43 -15.29
C ASP A 25 14.29 -1.10 -15.39
N LYS A 26 13.32 -1.83 -15.96
CA LYS A 26 13.51 -3.29 -16.18
C LYS A 26 13.09 -3.66 -17.59
N GLN A 27 14.03 -4.24 -18.34
CA GLN A 27 13.88 -4.87 -19.68
C GLN A 27 12.45 -4.78 -20.20
N ALA A 28 12.20 -3.80 -21.06
CA ALA A 28 10.88 -3.58 -21.64
C ALA A 28 10.52 -4.78 -22.53
N VAL A 29 9.81 -5.74 -21.95
CA VAL A 29 9.22 -6.87 -22.69
C VAL A 29 7.84 -6.44 -23.15
N SER A 30 7.57 -6.58 -24.44
CA SER A 30 6.22 -6.37 -24.98
C SER A 30 5.28 -7.44 -24.42
N VAL A 31 4.36 -7.04 -23.54
CA VAL A 31 3.32 -7.91 -22.99
C VAL A 31 2.07 -7.79 -23.85
N TYR A 32 1.45 -8.91 -24.19
CA TYR A 32 0.21 -8.95 -24.97
C TYR A 32 -0.88 -9.59 -24.12
N ARG A 33 -2.08 -8.98 -24.10
CA ARG A 33 -3.22 -9.48 -23.32
C ARG A 33 -4.07 -10.42 -24.17
N LEU A 34 -4.39 -11.57 -23.61
CA LEU A 34 -5.45 -12.47 -24.08
C LEU A 34 -6.58 -12.43 -23.06
N ASP A 35 -7.82 -12.24 -23.52
CA ASP A 35 -8.98 -12.22 -22.62
C ASP A 35 -9.56 -13.63 -22.49
N CYS A 36 -9.27 -14.28 -21.36
CA CYS A 36 -9.76 -15.63 -21.06
C CYS A 36 -10.96 -15.62 -20.10
N THR A 37 -11.78 -14.56 -20.11
CA THR A 37 -12.95 -14.46 -19.22
C THR A 37 -14.06 -15.43 -19.61
N ASP A 38 -14.29 -15.62 -20.92
CA ASP A 38 -15.19 -16.62 -21.46
C ASP A 38 -14.39 -17.80 -22.03
N LEU A 39 -14.79 -19.02 -21.65
CA LEU A 39 -14.10 -20.25 -22.06
C LEU A 39 -14.72 -20.87 -23.32
N ALA A 40 -15.89 -20.41 -23.77
CA ALA A 40 -16.50 -20.90 -24.99
C ALA A 40 -15.61 -20.64 -26.23
N ASP A 41 -14.87 -19.53 -26.22
CA ASP A 41 -14.03 -19.07 -27.34
C ASP A 41 -12.56 -19.50 -27.23
N TRP A 42 -12.25 -20.55 -26.46
CA TRP A 42 -10.86 -20.97 -26.20
C TRP A 42 -10.03 -21.26 -27.47
N GLN A 43 -10.66 -21.86 -28.49
CA GLN A 43 -9.97 -22.17 -29.75
C GLN A 43 -9.47 -20.90 -30.43
N ARG A 44 -10.33 -19.88 -30.53
CA ARG A 44 -10.00 -18.58 -31.12
C ARG A 44 -8.86 -17.89 -30.36
N LEU A 45 -8.87 -17.94 -29.02
CA LEU A 45 -7.79 -17.37 -28.19
C LEU A 45 -6.46 -18.08 -28.43
N THR A 46 -6.48 -19.41 -28.58
CA THR A 46 -5.30 -20.21 -28.89
C THR A 46 -4.74 -19.83 -30.25
N ASP A 47 -5.59 -19.71 -31.27
CA ASP A 47 -5.18 -19.32 -32.62
C ASP A 47 -4.54 -17.92 -32.62
N GLN A 48 -5.11 -16.97 -31.88
CA GLN A 48 -4.54 -15.63 -31.69
C GLN A 48 -3.14 -15.67 -31.03
N ALA A 49 -2.96 -16.51 -30.01
CA ALA A 49 -1.68 -16.67 -29.33
C ALA A 49 -0.61 -17.29 -30.25
N VAL A 50 -1.00 -18.31 -31.02
CA VAL A 50 -0.13 -18.99 -32.00
C VAL A 50 0.28 -18.03 -33.11
N ASP A 51 -0.64 -17.24 -33.64
CA ASP A 51 -0.34 -16.27 -34.68
C ASP A 51 0.59 -15.16 -34.19
N LEU A 52 0.36 -14.66 -32.97
CA LEU A 52 1.30 -13.72 -32.34
C LEU A 52 2.71 -14.35 -32.19
N ALA A 53 2.80 -15.61 -31.77
CA ALA A 53 4.09 -16.29 -31.64
C ALA A 53 4.82 -16.43 -33.00
N LYS A 54 4.10 -16.74 -34.08
CA LYS A 54 4.68 -16.77 -35.44
C LYS A 54 5.23 -15.41 -35.86
N VAL A 55 4.52 -14.33 -35.54
CA VAL A 55 4.98 -12.96 -35.81
C VAL A 55 6.24 -12.62 -35.01
N VAL A 56 6.26 -12.93 -33.71
CA VAL A 56 7.44 -12.68 -32.85
C VAL A 56 8.66 -13.50 -33.30
N LEU A 57 8.46 -14.71 -33.82
CA LEU A 57 9.51 -15.56 -34.37
C LEU A 57 9.93 -15.17 -35.82
N GLY A 58 9.33 -14.15 -36.41
CA GLY A 58 9.64 -13.69 -37.78
C GLY A 58 9.12 -14.60 -38.90
N ARG A 59 8.19 -15.53 -38.60
CA ARG A 59 7.58 -16.45 -39.58
C ARG A 59 6.38 -15.84 -40.31
N LYS A 60 5.88 -14.70 -39.84
CA LYS A 60 4.80 -13.89 -40.42
C LYS A 60 5.14 -12.40 -40.31
N PRO A 61 4.67 -11.54 -41.23
CA PRO A 61 4.89 -10.10 -41.14
C PRO A 61 4.14 -9.49 -39.95
N ARG A 62 4.73 -8.44 -39.36
CA ARG A 62 4.20 -7.79 -38.14
C ARG A 62 2.86 -7.07 -38.33
N THR A 63 2.46 -6.82 -39.57
CA THR A 63 1.19 -6.21 -39.96
C THR A 63 -0.02 -7.13 -39.79
N GLU A 64 0.19 -8.45 -39.64
CA GLU A 64 -0.90 -9.44 -39.54
C GLU A 64 -1.32 -9.76 -38.10
N SER A 65 -0.62 -9.26 -37.07
CA SER A 65 -0.99 -9.57 -35.69
C SER A 65 -2.25 -8.80 -35.26
N THR A 66 -3.31 -9.51 -34.86
CA THR A 66 -4.54 -8.91 -34.33
C THR A 66 -4.34 -8.25 -32.95
N LEU A 67 -3.33 -8.70 -32.20
CA LEU A 67 -3.09 -8.26 -30.83
C LEU A 67 -2.07 -7.12 -30.77
N LYS A 68 -2.43 -6.06 -30.06
CA LYS A 68 -1.52 -4.96 -29.74
C LYS A 68 -0.82 -5.20 -28.40
N PRO A 69 0.45 -4.77 -28.26
CA PRO A 69 1.11 -4.74 -26.97
C PRO A 69 0.28 -3.93 -25.97
N MET A 70 0.27 -4.37 -24.71
CA MET A 70 -0.31 -3.60 -23.62
C MET A 70 0.47 -2.30 -23.45
N GLU A 71 -0.28 -1.22 -23.27
CA GLU A 71 0.31 0.08 -22.97
C GLU A 71 1.00 0.01 -21.59
N ILE A 72 2.25 0.47 -21.57
CA ILE A 72 2.96 0.70 -20.33
C ILE A 72 2.19 1.82 -19.63
N THR A 73 1.73 1.56 -18.40
CA THR A 73 1.06 2.60 -17.63
C THR A 73 2.13 3.60 -17.20
N GLU A 74 2.26 4.69 -17.95
CA GLU A 74 2.92 5.88 -17.47
C GLU A 74 2.19 6.30 -16.20
N GLN A 75 2.86 6.22 -15.07
CA GLN A 75 2.29 6.69 -13.83
C GLN A 75 2.16 8.21 -13.95
N LYS A 76 0.97 8.68 -14.36
CA LYS A 76 0.59 10.10 -14.35
C LYS A 76 0.97 10.70 -13.01
N ASN A 77 1.99 11.56 -12.99
CA ASN A 77 2.34 12.53 -11.94
C ASN A 77 1.83 12.20 -10.53
N VAL A 78 2.12 11.01 -10.02
CA VAL A 78 2.03 10.76 -8.58
C VAL A 78 3.37 11.23 -8.05
N ALA A 79 3.37 12.27 -7.22
CA ALA A 79 4.56 12.71 -6.51
C ALA A 79 5.30 11.47 -6.00
N LEU A 80 6.55 11.31 -6.42
CA LEU A 80 7.35 10.16 -6.01
C LEU A 80 7.38 10.13 -4.47
N PRO A 81 7.13 8.98 -3.84
CA PRO A 81 7.17 8.90 -2.38
C PRO A 81 8.53 9.40 -1.89
N VAL A 82 8.53 10.28 -0.89
CA VAL A 82 9.77 10.67 -0.23
C VAL A 82 10.13 9.55 0.73
N TYR A 83 11.24 8.88 0.44
CA TYR A 83 11.75 7.79 1.27
C TYR A 83 12.62 8.37 2.38
N GLY A 84 12.37 7.92 3.61
CA GLY A 84 13.04 8.39 4.81
C GLY A 84 12.46 7.70 6.04
N ASP A 85 13.05 8.01 7.20
CA ASP A 85 12.64 7.43 8.48
C ASP A 85 11.59 8.32 9.14
N TYR A 86 10.31 7.95 8.96
CA TYR A 86 9.19 8.64 9.58
C TYR A 86 8.76 7.89 10.84
N TYR A 87 8.87 8.52 12.00
CA TYR A 87 8.53 7.89 13.28
C TYR A 87 7.32 8.55 13.94
N CYS A 88 6.33 7.74 14.32
CA CYS A 88 5.20 8.18 15.13
C CYS A 88 5.47 7.88 16.61
N ASN A 89 5.69 8.92 17.41
CA ASN A 89 5.94 8.80 18.85
C ASN A 89 4.77 8.15 19.61
N ASP A 90 3.53 8.49 19.25
CA ASP A 90 2.34 7.98 19.96
C ASP A 90 2.10 6.49 19.74
N CYS A 91 2.42 5.99 18.54
CA CYS A 91 2.23 4.60 18.17
C CYS A 91 3.52 3.77 18.20
N SER A 92 4.64 4.40 18.53
CA SER A 92 6.00 3.85 18.53
C SER A 92 6.31 3.04 17.27
N ARG A 93 6.05 3.63 16.09
CA ARG A 93 6.17 2.93 14.80
C ARG A 93 6.95 3.73 13.77
N LEU A 94 7.88 3.06 13.10
CA LEU A 94 8.65 3.55 11.97
C LEU A 94 7.93 3.25 10.64
N PHE A 95 8.00 4.20 9.71
CA PHE A 95 7.48 4.11 8.35
C PHE A 95 8.58 4.53 7.37
N SER A 96 8.65 3.84 6.23
CA SER A 96 9.72 4.03 5.23
C SER A 96 9.42 5.14 4.21
N ASN A 97 8.19 5.64 4.15
CA ASN A 97 7.84 6.74 3.28
C ASN A 97 6.77 7.66 3.89
N ASP A 98 6.75 8.89 3.41
CA ASP A 98 5.84 9.96 3.81
C ASP A 98 4.37 9.58 3.59
N ILE A 99 4.05 8.94 2.48
CA ILE A 99 2.68 8.51 2.15
C ILE A 99 2.13 7.55 3.22
N GLN A 100 2.90 6.52 3.60
CA GLN A 100 2.50 5.58 4.63
C GLN A 100 2.37 6.26 6.00
N TYR A 101 3.27 7.20 6.29
CA TYR A 101 3.21 7.99 7.51
C TYR A 101 1.95 8.86 7.58
N ASN A 102 1.62 9.57 6.50
CA ASN A 102 0.42 10.42 6.42
C ASN A 102 -0.89 9.61 6.50
N ILE A 103 -0.93 8.44 5.85
CA ILE A 103 -2.05 7.48 5.99
C ILE A 103 -2.15 7.01 7.45
N HIS A 104 -1.02 6.79 8.12
CA HIS A 104 -1.02 6.40 9.53
C HIS A 104 -1.63 7.49 10.42
N LEU A 105 -1.23 8.75 10.27
CA LEU A 105 -1.73 9.87 11.08
C LEU A 105 -3.26 10.01 10.99
N THR A 106 -3.82 9.79 9.80
CA THR A 106 -5.28 9.85 9.55
C THR A 106 -6.01 8.54 9.90
N SER A 107 -5.30 7.49 10.28
CA SER A 107 -5.89 6.16 10.51
C SER A 107 -6.70 6.06 11.81
N LYS A 108 -7.75 5.22 11.79
CA LYS A 108 -8.54 4.87 12.98
C LYS A 108 -7.70 4.26 14.12
N LYS A 109 -6.55 3.66 13.80
CA LYS A 109 -5.65 3.11 14.83
C LYS A 109 -4.96 4.24 15.60
N HIS A 110 -4.39 5.20 14.88
CA HIS A 110 -3.74 6.37 15.47
C HIS A 110 -4.74 7.21 16.30
N ALA A 111 -5.93 7.46 15.75
CA ALA A 111 -7.00 8.17 16.47
C ALA A 111 -7.40 7.50 17.80
N ARG A 112 -7.45 6.16 17.84
CA ARG A 112 -7.74 5.41 19.08
C ARG A 112 -6.63 5.57 20.13
N VAL A 113 -5.37 5.55 19.71
CA VAL A 113 -4.23 5.78 20.60
C VAL A 113 -4.30 7.18 21.19
N MET A 114 -4.54 8.20 20.35
CA MET A 114 -4.71 9.58 20.79
C MET A 114 -5.86 9.75 21.79
N LYS A 115 -7.02 9.13 21.53
CA LYS A 115 -8.15 9.16 22.45
C LYS A 115 -7.83 8.53 23.81
N LYS A 116 -7.10 7.39 23.82
CA LYS A 116 -6.67 6.74 25.07
C LYS A 116 -5.70 7.62 25.85
N ARG A 117 -4.78 8.30 25.16
CA ARG A 117 -3.82 9.21 25.79
C ARG A 117 -4.50 10.43 26.41
N LYS A 118 -5.46 11.04 25.71
CA LYS A 118 -6.25 12.17 26.25
C LYS A 118 -6.99 11.82 27.54
N ARG A 119 -7.61 10.63 27.61
CA ARG A 119 -8.27 10.15 28.84
C ARG A 119 -7.31 10.05 30.01
N LYS A 120 -6.15 9.40 29.80
CA LYS A 120 -5.13 9.29 30.84
C LYS A 120 -4.62 10.65 31.33
N LEU A 121 -4.46 11.62 30.42
CA LEU A 121 -4.05 12.97 30.82
C LEU A 121 -5.11 13.67 31.66
N GLN A 122 -6.39 13.52 31.31
CA GLN A 122 -7.51 14.04 32.10
C GLN A 122 -7.58 13.40 33.49
N ASP A 123 -7.37 12.08 33.58
CA ASP A 123 -7.34 11.36 34.85
C ASP A 123 -6.16 11.82 35.74
N ILE A 124 -5.00 12.13 35.14
CA ILE A 124 -3.83 12.65 35.87
C ILE A 124 -4.08 14.08 36.38
N THR A 125 -4.68 14.96 35.55
CA THR A 125 -4.95 16.35 35.94
C THR A 125 -5.98 16.47 37.06
N LEU A 126 -6.89 15.51 37.21
CA LEU A 126 -7.87 15.52 38.31
C LEU A 126 -7.29 15.00 39.63
N ASN A 127 -6.19 14.25 39.58
CA ASN A 127 -5.54 13.70 40.77
C ASN A 127 -4.47 14.62 41.37
N CYS A 128 -4.01 15.66 40.67
CA CYS A 128 -3.00 16.58 41.22
C CYS A 128 -3.58 17.74 42.05
N ASP A 129 -4.87 18.05 41.93
CA ASP A 129 -5.51 19.16 42.66
C ASP A 129 -5.89 18.80 44.12
N SER A 130 -5.56 17.58 44.59
CA SER A 130 -5.95 17.10 45.93
C SER A 130 -4.82 17.06 46.97
N ASP A 131 -3.57 17.33 46.58
CA ASP A 131 -2.40 17.12 47.45
C ASP A 131 -1.80 18.41 48.06
N ASP A 132 -2.37 19.59 47.79
CA ASP A 132 -1.81 20.90 48.23
C ASP A 132 -2.45 21.49 49.52
N GLU A 133 -3.45 20.86 50.14
CA GLU A 133 -4.14 21.42 51.34
C GLU A 133 -3.58 20.98 52.71
N ASP A 134 -2.56 20.12 52.81
CA ASP A 134 -2.13 19.54 54.11
C ASP A 134 -0.70 19.90 54.56
N LYS A 135 -0.24 21.14 54.29
CA LYS A 135 0.98 21.72 54.88
C LYS A 135 0.73 23.10 55.49
N SER A 136 -0.17 23.19 56.47
CA SER A 136 -0.31 24.43 57.24
C SER A 136 -0.64 24.25 58.73
N LYS A 137 -0.33 23.11 59.36
CA LYS A 137 -0.56 22.94 60.82
C LYS A 137 0.47 22.09 61.55
N THR A 138 1.76 22.39 61.46
CA THR A 138 2.70 22.02 62.54
C THR A 138 3.83 23.04 62.61
N HIS A 139 3.78 23.92 63.62
CA HIS A 139 4.93 24.47 64.36
C HIS A 139 4.40 25.57 65.28
N LYS A 140 3.81 25.15 66.40
CA LYS A 140 3.63 26.01 67.57
C LYS A 140 4.11 25.23 68.79
N SER A 141 5.06 25.86 69.50
CA SER A 141 5.50 25.64 70.89
C SER A 141 6.08 24.27 71.28
N ASN A 142 7.33 24.25 71.72
CA ASN A 142 7.63 24.11 73.16
C ASN A 142 9.10 24.41 73.52
N SER A 143 9.21 25.17 74.62
CA SER A 143 10.32 25.36 75.57
C SER A 143 11.59 26.08 75.12
#